data_AF-A0A8T0DJF4-F1
#
_entry.id   AF-A0A8T0DJF4-F1
#
_cell.length_a   1.000
_cell.length_b   1.000
_cell.length_c   1.000
_cell.angle_alpha   90.00
_cell.angle_beta   90.00
_cell.angle_gamma   90.00
#
_symmetry.space_group_name_H-M   'P 1'
#
loop_
_entity.id
_entity.type
_entity.pdbx_description
1 polymer ?
#
loop_
_entity_poly.entity_id
_entity_poly.type
_entity_poly.pdbx_seq_one_letter_code
_entity_poly.pdbx_strand_id
1 'polypeptide(L)'
;MRFPVQIIEDMQLLNIKLGDVEVYKQLVTFPISVDGTFVGEYTRHQLERNQKPCIDCPVSFGCSHCGIGHEKGVSHADVKGTNQGWIQKARLGEIKKANEFMSKDFQAWSTVGCVCFDVDSTVCTDEGIDELAHFLGRVADVEHITVRAMNGELDFTRALALRLNIMRPSSAEIKSFLSVKKLSLTPGTRNLISRLQRNNIHVCLVSGGLLPIVHTVAEALNVSMENVYANKLVFAEDGSYVDFDHDEPTCHSDGKARVVADLMHRFDTDVVMIGDGMTDCSACPPARFFVGFGGNVERPAVRAATEYFYTKMDDIADLFEHVGLLKT
;
A
#
# COMPACT_ATOMS: atom_id res chain seq x y z
N MET A 1 21.27 25.18 -3.66
CA MET A 1 22.26 25.11 -2.57
C MET A 1 21.68 24.20 -1.50
N ARG A 2 22.39 23.13 -1.11
CA ARG A 2 21.99 22.22 -0.03
C ARG A 2 22.30 22.90 1.30
N PHE A 3 21.34 22.93 2.22
CA PHE A 3 21.54 23.39 3.59
C PHE A 3 21.60 22.16 4.52
N PRO A 4 22.58 22.07 5.45
CA PRO A 4 22.66 20.95 6.37
C PRO A 4 21.64 21.15 7.51
N VAL A 5 20.80 20.15 7.74
CA VAL A 5 20.00 20.06 8.97
C VAL A 5 20.86 19.32 10.00
N GLN A 6 21.19 19.99 11.10
CA GLN A 6 21.90 19.37 12.23
C GLN A 6 20.85 18.98 13.27
N ILE A 7 20.64 17.67 13.44
CA ILE A 7 19.71 17.10 14.42
C ILE A 7 20.47 17.01 15.75
N ILE A 8 19.97 17.68 16.78
CA ILE A 8 20.42 17.49 18.16
C ILE A 8 19.20 17.00 18.93
N GLU A 9 19.28 15.77 19.45
CA GLU A 9 18.22 15.12 20.23
C GLU A 9 18.36 15.54 21.70
N ASP A 10 17.37 16.26 22.24
CA ASP A 10 17.23 16.41 23.69
C ASP A 10 15.97 15.65 24.15
N MET A 11 16.21 14.56 24.88
CA MET A 11 15.15 13.73 25.47
C MET A 11 14.67 14.33 26.79
N GLN A 12 13.38 14.67 26.88
CA GLN A 12 12.72 14.87 28.18
C GLN A 12 11.61 13.85 28.38
N LEU A 13 11.84 12.92 29.30
CA LEU A 13 10.86 11.95 29.80
C LEU A 13 9.96 12.66 30.83
N LEU A 14 8.74 13.00 30.42
CA LEU A 14 7.71 13.45 31.36
C LEU A 14 6.88 12.24 31.80
N ASN A 15 7.14 11.78 33.03
CA ASN A 15 6.34 10.76 33.70
C ASN A 15 4.99 11.35 34.10
N ILE A 16 3.91 10.92 33.45
CA ILE A 16 2.55 11.28 33.84
C ILE A 16 1.84 10.00 34.27
N LYS A 17 1.52 9.91 35.56
CA LYS A 17 0.71 8.81 36.12
C LYS A 17 -0.76 9.03 35.78
N LEU A 18 -1.33 8.12 34.99
CA LEU A 18 -2.77 8.00 34.74
C LEU A 18 -3.19 6.59 35.15
N GLY A 19 -3.51 6.41 36.44
CA GLY A 19 -3.80 5.09 37.01
C GLY A 19 -2.59 4.13 36.94
N ASP A 20 -2.85 2.83 36.72
CA ASP A 20 -1.83 1.77 36.73
C ASP A 20 -1.13 1.53 35.38
N VAL A 21 -1.30 2.44 34.41
CA VAL A 21 -0.60 2.40 33.12
C VAL A 21 0.36 3.58 33.03
N GLU A 22 1.67 3.30 33.03
CA GLU A 22 2.68 4.27 32.60
C GLU A 22 2.56 4.44 31.08
N VAL A 23 2.06 5.58 30.64
CA VAL A 23 2.12 6.01 29.24
C VAL A 23 3.29 6.97 29.11
N TYR A 24 4.34 6.55 28.42
CA TYR A 24 5.40 7.48 28.01
C TYR A 24 4.88 8.31 26.85
N LYS A 25 4.63 9.59 27.11
CA LYS A 25 4.36 10.55 26.04
C LYS A 25 5.72 10.92 25.47
N GLN A 26 6.14 10.29 24.38
CA GLN A 26 7.37 10.68 23.72
C GLN A 26 7.10 12.00 23.00
N LEU A 27 7.67 13.07 23.56
CA LEU A 27 7.69 14.39 22.97
C LEU A 27 8.98 14.48 22.19
N VAL A 28 8.91 14.27 20.88
CA VAL A 28 10.05 14.54 20.01
C VAL A 28 9.94 15.99 19.60
N THR A 29 10.81 16.80 20.19
CA THR A 29 10.88 18.24 19.94
C THR A 29 12.05 18.51 19.01
N PHE A 30 11.75 19.06 17.84
CA PHE A 30 12.73 19.40 16.82
C PHE A 30 13.01 20.90 16.91
N PRO A 31 14.26 21.31 17.19
CA PRO A 31 14.63 22.72 17.11
C PRO A 31 14.63 23.14 15.65
N ILE A 32 13.87 24.20 15.34
CA ILE A 32 13.83 24.80 14.02
C ILE A 32 14.73 26.02 14.07
N SER A 33 15.74 26.02 13.21
CA SER A 33 16.63 27.16 13.01
C SER A 33 16.64 27.57 11.54
N VAL A 34 16.59 28.88 11.29
CA VAL A 34 16.73 29.47 9.95
C VAL A 34 17.97 30.36 9.97
N ASP A 35 18.86 30.15 9.01
CA ASP A 35 20.16 30.85 8.90
C ASP A 35 20.98 30.82 10.21
N GLY A 36 20.99 29.66 10.89
CA GLY A 36 21.71 29.46 12.15
C GLY A 36 21.07 30.15 13.36
N THR A 37 19.90 30.78 13.20
CA THR A 37 19.16 31.43 14.28
C THR A 37 18.00 30.54 14.70
N PHE A 38 17.92 30.21 15.99
CA PHE A 38 16.82 29.42 16.57
C PHE A 38 15.51 30.21 16.47
N VAL A 39 14.50 29.62 15.83
CA VAL A 39 13.20 30.28 15.56
C VAL A 39 12.02 29.57 16.21
N GLY A 40 12.23 28.39 16.78
CA GLY A 40 11.23 27.72 17.59
C GLY A 40 11.44 26.21 17.66
N GLU A 41 10.44 25.53 18.19
CA GLU A 41 10.44 24.09 18.40
C GLU A 41 9.15 23.48 17.83
N TYR A 42 9.28 22.40 17.08
CA TYR A 42 8.16 21.59 16.61
C TYR A 42 8.09 20.31 17.44
N THR A 43 6.98 20.09 18.14
CA THR A 43 6.80 18.87 18.94
C THR A 43 5.80 17.95 18.28
N ARG A 44 6.25 16.75 17.88
CA ARG A 44 5.36 15.70 17.38
C ARG A 44 4.96 14.78 18.53
N HIS A 45 3.68 14.47 18.63
CA HIS A 45 3.19 13.46 19.57
C HIS A 45 3.22 12.09 18.90
N GLN A 46 4.13 11.23 19.34
CA GLN A 46 4.13 9.82 18.96
C GLN A 46 3.52 9.04 20.13
N LEU A 47 2.45 8.29 19.86
CA LEU A 47 1.85 7.37 20.83
C LEU A 47 2.41 5.98 20.56
N GLU A 48 3.41 5.56 21.33
CA GLU A 48 3.83 4.17 21.36
C GLU A 48 3.09 3.42 22.47
N ARG A 49 2.38 2.33 22.10
CA ARG A 49 1.90 1.34 23.07
C ARG A 49 3.02 0.34 23.31
N ASN A 50 3.70 0.44 24.45
CA ASN A 50 4.55 -0.67 24.88
C ASN A 50 3.69 -1.79 25.46
N GLN A 51 3.69 -2.93 24.77
CA GLN A 51 3.56 -4.24 25.41
C GLN A 51 4.69 -4.33 26.46
N LYS A 52 4.38 -4.34 27.75
CA LYS A 52 5.38 -4.73 28.76
C LYS A 52 5.39 -6.26 28.85
N PRO A 53 6.52 -6.94 28.60
CA PRO A 53 6.76 -8.24 29.22
C PRO A 53 6.75 -8.04 30.74
N CYS A 54 6.06 -8.93 31.46
CA CYS A 54 6.18 -9.03 32.90
C CYS A 54 7.66 -9.20 33.27
N ILE A 55 8.22 -8.20 33.92
CA ILE A 55 9.55 -8.28 34.52
C ILE A 55 9.42 -9.04 35.83
N ASP A 56 10.31 -9.99 36.05
CA ASP A 56 10.89 -10.30 37.36
C ASP A 56 11.13 -9.00 38.16
N CYS A 57 10.08 -8.53 38.83
CA CYS A 57 9.97 -8.37 40.27
C CYS A 57 11.34 -8.24 40.98
N PRO A 58 11.64 -7.07 41.59
CA PRO A 58 10.99 -6.70 42.85
C PRO A 58 10.60 -5.19 42.84
N VAL A 59 9.47 -4.73 43.36
CA VAL A 59 8.93 -4.98 44.70
C VAL A 59 7.41 -4.77 44.70
N SER A 60 6.74 -5.62 45.48
CA SER A 60 5.38 -5.53 46.04
C SER A 60 4.15 -5.55 45.12
N PHE A 61 3.75 -6.80 44.80
CA PHE A 61 2.38 -7.36 44.75
C PHE A 61 1.45 -7.12 43.53
N GLY A 62 1.34 -8.17 42.69
CA GLY A 62 0.11 -8.65 41.99
C GLY A 62 -0.20 -8.00 40.62
N CYS A 63 -0.01 -8.58 39.42
CA CYS A 63 -0.23 -9.91 38.82
C CYS A 63 -1.60 -10.09 38.10
N SER A 64 -1.54 -10.67 36.89
CA SER A 64 -2.52 -11.51 36.17
C SER A 64 -3.99 -11.05 36.02
N HIS A 65 -4.31 -10.06 35.15
CA HIS A 65 -5.65 -9.95 34.52
C HIS A 65 -5.75 -8.87 33.43
N CYS A 66 -5.67 -9.23 32.15
CA CYS A 66 -6.50 -8.70 31.05
C CYS A 66 -7.11 -7.27 31.13
N GLY A 67 -6.95 -6.49 30.05
CA GLY A 67 -7.93 -5.43 29.77
C GLY A 67 -7.43 -4.31 28.89
N ILE A 68 -7.71 -4.42 27.59
CA ILE A 68 -7.55 -3.35 26.61
C ILE A 68 -8.44 -2.15 26.99
N GLY A 69 -7.97 -0.94 26.68
CA GLY A 69 -8.60 0.34 27.00
C GLY A 69 -9.67 0.86 26.03
N HIS A 70 -10.12 2.08 26.32
CA HIS A 70 -10.86 3.06 25.52
C HIS A 70 -10.54 4.44 26.16
N GLU A 71 -10.55 5.64 25.58
CA GLU A 71 -11.02 6.23 24.33
C GLU A 71 -10.50 7.70 24.27
N LYS A 72 -10.52 8.29 23.06
CA LYS A 72 -10.78 9.70 22.68
C LYS A 72 -10.08 10.89 23.37
N GLY A 73 -9.54 11.77 22.51
CA GLY A 73 -9.67 13.23 22.70
C GLY A 73 -8.39 14.04 22.46
N VAL A 74 -8.32 14.74 21.33
CA VAL A 74 -7.32 15.77 21.03
C VAL A 74 -7.79 17.11 21.60
N SER A 75 -6.93 17.89 22.27
CA SER A 75 -7.15 19.34 22.44
C SER A 75 -5.86 20.18 22.51
N HIS A 76 -5.97 21.32 21.79
CA HIS A 76 -5.20 22.55 21.58
C HIS A 76 -3.78 22.83 22.15
N ALA A 77 -3.03 23.62 21.35
CA ALA A 77 -1.68 24.13 21.60
C ALA A 77 -1.70 25.62 22.02
N ASP A 78 -0.85 26.02 22.97
CA ASP A 78 -0.64 27.40 23.45
C ASP A 78 0.79 27.89 23.16
N VAL A 79 0.96 29.15 22.74
CA VAL A 79 2.26 29.81 22.49
C VAL A 79 2.29 31.21 23.16
N LYS A 80 3.37 31.54 23.90
CA LYS A 80 3.56 32.86 24.56
C LYS A 80 4.84 33.59 24.10
N GLY A 81 4.68 34.82 23.55
CA GLY A 81 5.64 35.95 23.43
C GLY A 81 6.94 35.71 22.63
N THR A 82 7.55 36.64 21.86
CA THR A 82 7.50 38.10 21.72
C THR A 82 7.87 38.49 20.27
N ASN A 83 7.52 39.71 19.82
CA ASN A 83 7.56 40.19 18.42
C ASN A 83 6.50 39.59 17.47
N GLN A 84 5.24 39.89 17.79
CA GLN A 84 4.06 39.50 17.03
C GLN A 84 4.13 39.87 15.54
N GLY A 85 4.74 41.00 15.14
CA GLY A 85 4.76 41.41 13.72
C GLY A 85 5.66 40.58 12.78
N TRP A 86 6.79 40.07 13.29
CA TRP A 86 7.74 39.28 12.49
C TRP A 86 7.43 37.78 12.55
N ILE A 87 7.04 37.28 13.73
CA ILE A 87 6.52 35.91 13.91
C ILE A 87 5.26 35.72 13.06
N GLN A 88 4.36 36.70 12.99
CA GLN A 88 3.14 36.59 12.19
C GLN A 88 3.45 36.61 10.68
N LYS A 89 4.45 37.36 10.19
CA LYS A 89 4.87 37.32 8.77
C LYS A 89 5.64 36.05 8.39
N ALA A 90 6.55 35.56 9.23
CA ALA A 90 7.27 34.31 9.01
C ALA A 90 6.32 33.10 9.07
N ARG A 91 5.44 33.06 10.08
CA ARG A 91 4.38 32.07 10.23
C ARG A 91 3.36 32.14 9.10
N LEU A 92 2.98 33.32 8.62
CA LEU A 92 2.13 33.47 7.43
C LEU A 92 2.84 33.00 6.17
N GLY A 93 4.16 33.21 6.03
CA GLY A 93 4.94 32.76 4.88
C GLY A 93 5.09 31.23 4.85
N GLU A 94 5.33 30.60 5.99
CA GLU A 94 5.44 29.15 6.13
C GLU A 94 4.07 28.46 6.08
N ILE A 95 3.04 29.03 6.71
CA ILE A 95 1.64 28.56 6.55
C ILE A 95 1.19 28.77 5.11
N LYS A 96 1.55 29.87 4.44
CA LYS A 96 1.26 30.03 3.01
C LYS A 96 1.99 28.99 2.18
N LYS A 97 3.27 28.72 2.43
CA LYS A 97 4.01 27.66 1.72
C LYS A 97 3.43 26.27 1.98
N ALA A 98 3.07 25.95 3.22
CA ALA A 98 2.44 24.69 3.59
C ALA A 98 1.03 24.58 2.99
N ASN A 99 0.23 25.66 3.02
CA ASN A 99 -1.07 25.71 2.36
C ASN A 99 -0.95 25.67 0.83
N GLU A 100 0.06 26.31 0.24
CA GLU A 100 0.36 26.27 -1.20
C GLU A 100 0.81 24.87 -1.62
N PHE A 101 1.62 24.20 -0.81
CA PHE A 101 2.02 22.81 -1.02
C PHE A 101 0.83 21.85 -0.87
N MET A 102 0.08 21.93 0.24
CA MET A 102 -1.14 21.14 0.48
C MET A 102 -2.21 21.39 -0.57
N SER A 103 -2.38 22.64 -1.04
CA SER A 103 -3.33 22.94 -2.11
C SER A 103 -2.84 22.43 -3.46
N LYS A 104 -1.53 22.40 -3.75
CA LYS A 104 -1.01 21.80 -4.98
C LYS A 104 -1.21 20.29 -5.00
N ASP A 105 -0.88 19.59 -3.91
CA ASP A 105 -1.09 18.14 -3.82
C ASP A 105 -2.59 17.82 -3.87
N PHE A 106 -3.41 18.50 -3.08
CA PHE A 106 -4.87 18.32 -3.12
C PHE A 106 -5.45 18.56 -4.52
N GLN A 107 -5.03 19.62 -5.22
CA GLN A 107 -5.45 19.89 -6.60
C GLN A 107 -4.94 18.80 -7.56
N ALA A 108 -3.74 18.27 -7.34
CA ALA A 108 -3.18 17.23 -8.18
C ALA A 108 -3.94 15.90 -8.03
N TRP A 109 -4.49 15.57 -6.86
CA TRP A 109 -5.25 14.34 -6.64
C TRP A 109 -6.76 14.48 -6.93
N SER A 110 -7.26 15.71 -7.07
CA SER A 110 -8.69 16.01 -7.25
C SER A 110 -9.33 15.43 -8.52
N THR A 111 -8.53 15.10 -9.54
CA THR A 111 -8.96 14.52 -10.81
C THR A 111 -9.00 12.99 -10.79
N VAL A 112 -8.51 12.37 -9.70
CA VAL A 112 -8.48 10.92 -9.56
C VAL A 112 -9.88 10.39 -9.25
N GLY A 113 -10.39 9.54 -10.14
CA GLY A 113 -11.68 8.85 -10.00
C GLY A 113 -11.54 7.34 -10.10
N CYS A 114 -10.33 6.80 -10.29
CA CYS A 114 -10.08 5.37 -10.36
C CYS A 114 -8.78 4.97 -9.64
N VAL A 115 -8.84 3.87 -8.89
CA VAL A 115 -7.68 3.23 -8.26
C VAL A 115 -7.55 1.81 -8.77
N CYS A 116 -6.42 1.51 -9.40
CA CYS A 116 -6.03 0.17 -9.83
C CYS A 116 -5.13 -0.46 -8.78
N PHE A 117 -5.42 -1.71 -8.42
CA PHE A 117 -4.62 -2.50 -7.51
C PHE A 117 -4.00 -3.68 -8.25
N ASP A 118 -2.71 -3.90 -8.03
CA ASP A 118 -2.13 -5.22 -8.21
C ASP A 118 -2.74 -6.22 -7.22
N VAL A 119 -2.67 -7.50 -7.57
CA VAL A 119 -3.28 -8.57 -6.80
C VAL A 119 -2.24 -9.33 -6.00
N ASP A 120 -1.34 -10.02 -6.70
CA ASP A 120 -0.31 -10.83 -6.08
C ASP A 120 0.64 -9.92 -5.29
N SER A 121 1.07 -10.33 -4.10
CA SER A 121 1.91 -9.54 -3.19
C SER A 121 1.39 -8.14 -2.79
N THR A 122 0.19 -7.72 -3.23
CA THR A 122 -0.43 -6.42 -2.94
C THR A 122 -1.80 -6.58 -2.27
N VAL A 123 -2.87 -6.87 -3.01
CA VAL A 123 -4.21 -7.13 -2.43
C VAL A 123 -4.22 -8.45 -1.65
N CYS A 124 -3.49 -9.43 -2.17
CA CYS A 124 -3.26 -10.73 -1.57
C CYS A 124 -1.84 -10.82 -1.01
N THR A 125 -1.67 -11.64 0.04
CA THR A 125 -0.35 -11.88 0.64
C THR A 125 0.44 -12.96 -0.09
N ASP A 126 -0.21 -13.69 -0.99
CA ASP A 126 0.34 -14.82 -1.74
C ASP A 126 0.47 -14.50 -3.23
N GLU A 127 1.17 -15.39 -3.94
CA GLU A 127 1.38 -15.35 -5.40
C GLU A 127 0.53 -16.46 -6.04
N GLY A 128 -0.52 -16.09 -6.78
CA GLY A 128 -1.55 -17.03 -7.23
C GLY A 128 -1.03 -18.17 -8.12
N ILE A 129 -0.03 -17.90 -8.97
CA ILE A 129 0.60 -18.90 -9.83
C ILE A 129 1.44 -19.90 -9.01
N ASP A 130 2.19 -19.41 -8.01
CA ASP A 130 3.05 -20.26 -7.19
C ASP A 130 2.21 -21.15 -6.26
N GLU A 131 1.09 -20.63 -5.74
CA GLU A 131 0.09 -21.41 -4.99
C GLU A 131 -0.55 -22.51 -5.84
N LEU A 132 -0.86 -22.23 -7.11
CA LEU A 132 -1.34 -23.24 -8.05
C LEU A 132 -0.26 -24.29 -8.33
N ALA A 133 0.99 -23.88 -8.51
CA ALA A 133 2.12 -24.80 -8.69
C ALA A 133 2.28 -25.71 -7.46
N HIS A 134 2.13 -25.17 -6.25
CA HIS A 134 2.16 -25.95 -5.02
C HIS A 134 1.04 -26.99 -4.95
N PHE A 135 -0.19 -26.59 -5.27
CA PHE A 135 -1.33 -27.50 -5.33
C PHE A 135 -1.13 -28.66 -6.33
N LEU A 136 -0.49 -28.38 -7.46
CA LEU A 136 -0.19 -29.38 -8.50
C LEU A 136 1.08 -30.20 -8.23
N GLY A 137 1.82 -29.91 -7.16
CA GLY A 137 3.10 -30.57 -6.86
C GLY A 137 4.23 -30.20 -7.82
N ARG A 138 4.21 -28.98 -8.39
CA ARG A 138 5.13 -28.46 -9.41
C ARG A 138 6.02 -27.31 -8.95
N VAL A 139 6.11 -27.06 -7.64
CA VAL A 139 6.86 -25.92 -7.07
C VAL A 139 8.29 -25.86 -7.60
N ALA A 140 9.05 -26.95 -7.46
CA ALA A 140 10.45 -26.99 -7.85
C ALA A 140 10.67 -26.72 -9.35
N ASP A 141 9.71 -27.10 -10.19
CA ASP A 141 9.78 -26.90 -11.64
C ASP A 141 9.49 -25.43 -12.02
N VAL A 142 8.66 -24.74 -11.24
CA VAL A 142 8.20 -23.35 -11.50
C VAL A 142 9.12 -22.31 -10.85
N GLU A 143 9.63 -22.58 -9.65
CA GLU A 143 10.41 -21.63 -8.82
C GLU A 143 11.63 -21.07 -9.58
N HIS A 144 12.39 -21.94 -10.26
CA HIS A 144 13.55 -21.51 -11.03
C HIS A 144 13.19 -20.55 -12.18
N ILE A 145 12.00 -20.67 -12.78
CA ILE A 145 11.54 -19.72 -13.81
C ILE A 145 11.15 -18.39 -13.17
N THR A 146 10.42 -18.43 -12.05
CA THR A 146 10.02 -17.23 -11.30
C THR A 146 11.25 -16.41 -10.91
N VAL A 147 12.29 -17.04 -10.36
CA VAL A 147 13.55 -16.36 -9.99
C VAL A 147 14.20 -15.70 -11.21
N ARG A 148 14.28 -16.39 -12.34
CA ARG A 148 14.89 -15.83 -13.58
C ARG A 148 14.08 -14.69 -14.17
N ALA A 149 12.74 -14.76 -14.11
CA ALA A 149 11.87 -13.68 -14.52
C ALA A 149 12.07 -12.43 -13.65
N MET A 150 12.13 -12.61 -12.33
CA MET A 150 12.33 -11.52 -11.37
C MET A 150 13.72 -10.88 -11.49
N ASN A 151 14.74 -11.64 -11.89
CA ASN A 151 16.08 -11.13 -12.21
C ASN A 151 16.17 -10.41 -13.56
N GLY A 152 15.08 -10.38 -14.34
CA GLY A 152 15.04 -9.79 -15.68
C GLY A 152 15.74 -10.64 -16.75
N GLU A 153 16.06 -11.90 -16.47
CA GLU A 153 16.65 -12.82 -17.46
C GLU A 153 15.62 -13.37 -18.44
N LEU A 154 14.35 -13.38 -18.04
CA LEU A 154 13.22 -13.83 -18.85
C LEU A 154 12.22 -12.69 -18.98
N ASP A 155 11.83 -12.44 -20.22
CA ASP A 155 10.66 -11.61 -20.52
C ASP A 155 9.42 -12.16 -19.81
N PHE A 156 8.51 -11.25 -19.40
CA PHE A 156 7.33 -11.59 -18.59
C PHE A 156 6.42 -12.58 -19.31
N THR A 157 6.10 -12.34 -20.59
CA THR A 157 5.25 -13.22 -21.40
C THR A 157 5.89 -14.59 -21.53
N ARG A 158 7.20 -14.62 -21.78
CA ARG A 158 7.95 -15.89 -21.87
C ARG A 158 7.96 -16.64 -20.55
N ALA A 159 8.14 -15.95 -19.42
CA ALA A 159 8.13 -16.55 -18.09
C ALA A 159 6.75 -17.11 -17.74
N LEU A 160 5.67 -16.39 -18.03
CA LEU A 160 4.29 -16.88 -17.86
C LEU A 160 4.06 -18.15 -18.69
N ALA A 161 4.41 -18.11 -19.99
CA ALA A 161 4.26 -19.25 -20.88
C ALA A 161 5.01 -20.49 -20.39
N LEU A 162 6.25 -20.33 -19.90
CA LEU A 162 7.05 -21.46 -19.39
C LEU A 162 6.42 -22.06 -18.13
N ARG A 163 5.99 -21.23 -17.17
CA ARG A 163 5.36 -21.71 -15.93
C ARG A 163 4.06 -22.47 -16.23
N LEU A 164 3.21 -21.93 -17.10
CA LEU A 164 1.96 -22.58 -17.49
C LEU A 164 2.19 -23.87 -18.30
N ASN A 165 3.21 -23.91 -19.18
CA ASN A 165 3.53 -25.11 -19.93
C ASN A 165 4.10 -26.25 -19.07
N ILE A 166 4.74 -25.92 -17.95
CA ILE A 166 5.19 -26.91 -16.96
C ILE A 166 4.01 -27.44 -16.15
N MET A 167 3.15 -26.55 -15.68
CA MET A 167 2.01 -26.93 -14.82
C MET A 167 0.90 -27.62 -15.60
N ARG A 168 0.62 -27.16 -16.84
CA ARG A 168 -0.51 -27.55 -17.70
C ARG A 168 -1.84 -27.74 -16.93
N PRO A 169 -2.27 -26.75 -16.12
CA PRO A 169 -3.39 -26.92 -15.22
C PRO A 169 -4.69 -27.14 -15.99
N SER A 170 -5.37 -28.27 -15.82
CA SER A 170 -6.69 -28.47 -16.42
C SER A 170 -7.74 -27.55 -15.78
N SER A 171 -8.83 -27.30 -16.51
CA SER A 171 -9.95 -26.51 -15.97
C SER A 171 -10.57 -27.14 -14.71
N ALA A 172 -10.53 -28.47 -14.59
CA ALA A 172 -10.98 -29.18 -13.39
C ALA A 172 -10.05 -28.97 -12.21
N GLU A 173 -8.73 -29.05 -12.42
CA GLU A 173 -7.74 -28.80 -11.35
C GLU A 173 -7.80 -27.37 -10.84
N ILE A 174 -8.02 -26.38 -11.71
CA ILE A 174 -8.21 -24.99 -11.28
C ILE A 174 -9.46 -24.87 -10.40
N LYS A 175 -10.58 -25.49 -10.76
CA LYS A 175 -11.78 -25.50 -9.92
C LYS A 175 -11.52 -26.17 -8.58
N SER A 176 -10.81 -27.30 -8.57
CA SER A 176 -10.43 -28.00 -7.34
C SER A 176 -9.53 -27.13 -6.46
N PHE A 177 -8.52 -26.48 -7.04
CA PHE A 177 -7.64 -25.54 -6.36
C PHE A 177 -8.44 -24.41 -5.71
N LEU A 178 -9.31 -23.73 -6.47
CA LEU A 178 -10.13 -22.64 -5.96
C LEU A 178 -11.11 -23.08 -4.85
N SER A 179 -11.54 -24.34 -4.85
CA SER A 179 -12.44 -24.88 -3.81
C SER A 179 -11.75 -25.11 -2.47
N VAL A 180 -10.44 -25.31 -2.45
CA VAL A 180 -9.66 -25.58 -1.23
C VAL A 180 -8.78 -24.40 -0.82
N LYS A 181 -8.43 -23.51 -1.77
CA LYS A 181 -7.65 -22.31 -1.51
C LYS A 181 -8.42 -21.40 -0.57
N LYS A 182 -7.77 -21.05 0.54
CA LYS A 182 -8.25 -19.99 1.41
C LYS A 182 -7.79 -18.64 0.85
N LEU A 183 -8.68 -17.68 0.84
CA LEU A 183 -8.37 -16.33 0.42
C LEU A 183 -7.48 -15.64 1.47
N SER A 184 -6.28 -15.23 1.05
CA SER A 184 -5.31 -14.54 1.89
C SER A 184 -5.25 -13.06 1.52
N LEU A 185 -6.18 -12.26 2.06
CA LEU A 185 -6.17 -10.81 1.83
C LEU A 185 -5.14 -10.12 2.72
N THR A 186 -4.40 -9.18 2.15
CA THR A 186 -3.55 -8.25 2.89
C THR A 186 -4.39 -7.48 3.91
N PRO A 187 -3.94 -7.36 5.18
CA PRO A 187 -4.66 -6.60 6.19
C PRO A 187 -4.96 -5.16 5.75
N GLY A 188 -6.19 -4.70 5.99
CA GLY A 188 -6.67 -3.37 5.61
C GLY A 188 -7.24 -3.27 4.18
N THR A 189 -6.94 -4.19 3.27
CA THR A 189 -7.39 -4.15 1.87
C THR A 189 -8.91 -4.05 1.74
N ARG A 190 -9.65 -4.90 2.48
CA ARG A 190 -11.12 -4.90 2.46
C ARG A 190 -11.69 -3.55 2.88
N ASN A 191 -11.12 -2.94 3.92
CA ASN A 191 -11.55 -1.64 4.43
C ASN A 191 -11.29 -0.55 3.38
N LEU A 192 -10.06 -0.47 2.86
CA LEU A 192 -9.67 0.51 1.85
C LEU A 192 -10.56 0.45 0.61
N ILE A 193 -10.74 -0.75 0.01
CA ILE A 193 -11.57 -0.92 -1.19
C ILE A 193 -13.04 -0.54 -0.91
N SER A 194 -13.60 -0.98 0.22
CA SER A 194 -14.98 -0.62 0.57
C SER A 194 -15.15 0.89 0.76
N ARG A 195 -14.13 1.60 1.24
CA ARG A 195 -14.16 3.07 1.40
C ARG A 195 -14.08 3.78 0.06
N LEU A 196 -13.22 3.32 -0.85
CA LEU A 196 -13.12 3.85 -2.23
C LEU A 196 -14.46 3.72 -2.95
N GLN A 197 -15.06 2.53 -2.92
CA GLN A 197 -16.37 2.27 -3.52
C GLN A 197 -17.47 3.17 -2.95
N ARG A 198 -17.52 3.35 -1.62
CA ARG A 198 -18.47 4.26 -0.95
C ARG A 198 -18.28 5.73 -1.33
N ASN A 199 -17.07 6.11 -1.74
CA ASN A 199 -16.76 7.46 -2.25
C ASN A 199 -16.97 7.59 -3.77
N ASN A 200 -17.58 6.60 -4.43
CA ASN A 200 -17.77 6.53 -5.88
C ASN A 200 -16.45 6.56 -6.68
N ILE A 201 -15.36 6.07 -6.09
CA ILE A 201 -14.11 5.86 -6.80
C ILE A 201 -14.13 4.46 -7.43
N HIS A 202 -13.85 4.39 -8.74
CA HIS A 202 -13.76 3.12 -9.45
C HIS A 202 -12.58 2.31 -8.92
N VAL A 203 -12.83 1.06 -8.51
CA VAL A 203 -11.78 0.12 -8.09
C VAL A 203 -11.61 -0.93 -9.18
N CYS A 204 -10.37 -1.10 -9.64
CA CYS A 204 -10.00 -2.13 -10.61
C CYS A 204 -8.89 -3.03 -10.06
N LEU A 205 -8.94 -4.32 -10.39
CA LEU A 205 -7.87 -5.27 -10.11
C LEU A 205 -7.13 -5.54 -11.42
N VAL A 206 -5.82 -5.26 -11.45
CA VAL A 206 -4.98 -5.38 -12.65
C VAL A 206 -3.78 -6.24 -12.32
N SER A 207 -3.81 -7.51 -12.74
CA SER A 207 -2.87 -8.53 -12.29
C SER A 207 -2.22 -9.26 -13.46
N GLY A 208 -0.95 -9.61 -13.29
CA GLY A 208 -0.24 -10.56 -14.16
C GLY A 208 -0.57 -12.03 -13.86
N GLY A 209 -1.40 -12.29 -12.85
CA GLY A 209 -1.89 -13.61 -12.46
C GLY A 209 -3.02 -14.11 -13.35
N LEU A 210 -3.71 -15.15 -12.88
CA LEU A 210 -4.71 -15.90 -13.64
C LEU A 210 -6.13 -15.43 -13.31
N LEU A 211 -6.93 -15.16 -14.36
CA LEU A 211 -8.28 -14.60 -14.23
C LEU A 211 -9.18 -15.38 -13.24
N PRO A 212 -9.24 -16.73 -13.26
CA PRO A 212 -10.08 -17.46 -12.29
C PRO A 212 -9.70 -17.20 -10.83
N ILE A 213 -8.40 -17.00 -10.54
CA ILE A 213 -7.91 -16.69 -9.19
C ILE A 213 -8.31 -15.27 -8.82
N VAL A 214 -8.04 -14.30 -9.70
CA VAL A 214 -8.35 -12.89 -9.44
C VAL A 214 -9.86 -12.65 -9.30
N HIS A 215 -10.70 -13.40 -10.03
CA HIS A 215 -12.15 -13.36 -9.84
C HIS A 215 -12.56 -13.70 -8.40
N THR A 216 -11.98 -14.72 -7.77
CA THR A 216 -12.31 -15.04 -6.37
C THR A 216 -11.95 -13.91 -5.40
N VAL A 217 -10.87 -13.18 -5.69
CA VAL A 217 -10.46 -12.00 -4.92
C VAL A 217 -11.45 -10.86 -5.14
N ALA A 218 -11.88 -10.63 -6.38
CA ALA A 218 -12.87 -9.61 -6.75
C ALA A 218 -14.22 -9.86 -6.08
N GLU A 219 -14.75 -11.09 -6.11
CA GLU A 219 -15.99 -11.48 -5.43
C GLU A 219 -15.91 -11.16 -3.95
N ALA A 220 -14.82 -11.56 -3.30
CA ALA A 220 -14.63 -11.33 -1.88
C ALA A 220 -14.56 -9.84 -1.52
N LEU A 221 -14.15 -8.98 -2.44
CA LEU A 221 -14.01 -7.53 -2.24
C LEU A 221 -15.19 -6.73 -2.83
N ASN A 222 -16.20 -7.41 -3.37
CA ASN A 222 -17.33 -6.80 -4.11
C ASN A 222 -16.87 -5.90 -5.26
N VAL A 223 -15.81 -6.27 -5.96
CA VAL A 223 -15.35 -5.58 -7.18
C VAL A 223 -16.07 -6.20 -8.38
N SER A 224 -16.62 -5.37 -9.26
CA SER A 224 -17.29 -5.84 -10.49
C SER A 224 -16.31 -6.60 -11.37
N MET A 225 -16.74 -7.70 -11.97
CA MET A 225 -15.91 -8.51 -12.87
C MET A 225 -15.47 -7.73 -14.11
N GLU A 226 -16.22 -6.70 -14.51
CA GLU A 226 -15.85 -5.81 -15.61
C GLU A 226 -14.65 -4.90 -15.29
N ASN A 227 -14.22 -4.86 -14.03
CA ASN A 227 -13.09 -4.11 -13.53
C ASN A 227 -11.92 -5.03 -13.15
N VAL A 228 -11.95 -6.28 -13.60
CA VAL A 228 -10.87 -7.25 -13.39
C VAL A 228 -10.15 -7.52 -14.70
N TYR A 229 -8.84 -7.31 -14.68
CA TYR A 229 -7.94 -7.52 -15.81
C TYR A 229 -6.82 -8.48 -15.37
N ALA A 230 -6.78 -9.67 -15.98
CA ALA A 230 -5.84 -10.72 -15.65
C ALA A 230 -5.76 -11.74 -16.80
N ASN A 231 -4.76 -12.62 -16.77
CA ASN A 231 -4.50 -13.56 -17.86
C ASN A 231 -5.56 -14.65 -17.95
N LYS A 232 -6.15 -14.81 -19.13
CA LYS A 232 -7.12 -15.89 -19.42
C LYS A 232 -6.40 -17.14 -19.88
N LEU A 233 -6.86 -18.29 -19.39
CA LEU A 233 -6.38 -19.60 -19.85
C LEU A 233 -7.29 -20.13 -20.96
N VAL A 234 -6.68 -20.78 -21.94
CA VAL A 234 -7.33 -21.43 -23.07
C VAL A 234 -7.32 -22.94 -22.83
N PHE A 235 -8.50 -23.56 -22.91
CA PHE A 235 -8.69 -24.98 -22.71
C PHE A 235 -9.26 -25.63 -23.97
N ALA A 236 -8.94 -26.91 -24.17
CA ALA A 236 -9.63 -27.75 -25.13
C ALA A 236 -11.03 -28.14 -24.61
N GLU A 237 -11.84 -28.77 -25.47
CA GLU A 237 -13.20 -29.21 -25.10
C GLU A 237 -13.22 -30.20 -23.92
N ASP A 238 -12.17 -31.01 -23.78
CA ASP A 238 -12.01 -31.95 -22.65
C ASP A 238 -11.53 -31.27 -21.35
N GLY A 239 -11.29 -29.96 -21.39
CA GLY A 239 -10.83 -29.17 -20.27
C GLY A 239 -9.31 -29.22 -20.04
N SER A 240 -8.53 -29.86 -20.91
CA SER A 240 -7.07 -29.84 -20.87
C SER A 240 -6.51 -28.46 -21.24
N TYR A 241 -5.43 -28.06 -20.57
CA TYR A 241 -4.74 -26.80 -20.86
C TYR A 241 -4.17 -26.81 -22.28
N VAL A 242 -4.42 -25.75 -23.05
CA VAL A 242 -3.88 -25.54 -24.39
C VAL A 242 -2.83 -24.43 -24.37
N ASP A 243 -3.23 -23.23 -23.97
CA ASP A 243 -2.37 -22.04 -23.89
C ASP A 243 -3.02 -20.98 -22.96
N PHE A 244 -2.52 -19.75 -22.94
CA PHE A 244 -3.21 -18.58 -22.42
C PHE A 244 -3.56 -17.60 -23.55
N ASP A 245 -4.46 -16.68 -23.29
CA ASP A 245 -4.89 -15.67 -24.25
C ASP A 245 -3.82 -14.58 -24.38
N HIS A 246 -3.22 -14.48 -25.58
CA HIS A 246 -2.15 -13.51 -25.86
C HIS A 246 -2.69 -12.11 -26.20
N ASP A 247 -4.00 -11.98 -26.41
CA ASP A 247 -4.66 -10.70 -26.62
C ASP A 247 -4.93 -9.98 -25.28
N GLU A 248 -4.84 -10.69 -24.15
CA GLU A 248 -4.91 -10.07 -22.83
C GLU A 248 -3.70 -9.15 -22.60
N PRO A 249 -3.90 -7.84 -22.34
CA PRO A 249 -2.79 -6.92 -22.15
C PRO A 249 -1.86 -7.37 -21.03
N THR A 250 -2.42 -7.91 -19.95
CA THR A 250 -1.71 -8.35 -18.74
C THR A 250 -0.77 -9.53 -18.94
N CYS A 251 -0.70 -10.12 -20.14
CA CYS A 251 0.31 -11.11 -20.48
C CYS A 251 1.63 -10.47 -20.94
N HIS A 252 1.67 -9.15 -21.16
CA HIS A 252 2.84 -8.37 -21.57
C HIS A 252 3.40 -7.54 -20.42
N SER A 253 4.69 -7.20 -20.48
CA SER A 253 5.37 -6.42 -19.45
C SER A 253 4.85 -4.98 -19.30
N ASP A 254 4.32 -4.40 -20.38
CA ASP A 254 3.63 -3.10 -20.41
C ASP A 254 2.10 -3.22 -20.24
N GLY A 255 1.61 -4.43 -19.96
CA GLY A 255 0.19 -4.75 -19.91
C GLY A 255 -0.61 -3.91 -18.94
N LYS A 256 -0.08 -3.69 -17.72
CA LYS A 256 -0.72 -2.87 -16.69
C LYS A 256 -0.86 -1.41 -17.16
N ALA A 257 0.14 -0.88 -17.88
CA ALA A 257 0.09 0.48 -18.44
C ALA A 257 -1.00 0.62 -19.51
N ARG A 258 -1.16 -0.39 -20.38
CA ARG A 258 -2.23 -0.42 -21.39
C ARG A 258 -3.62 -0.45 -20.75
N VAL A 259 -3.81 -1.31 -19.76
CA VAL A 259 -5.08 -1.37 -19.00
C VAL A 259 -5.38 -0.04 -18.32
N VAL A 260 -4.38 0.61 -17.71
CA VAL A 260 -4.57 1.93 -17.10
C VAL A 260 -4.98 2.96 -18.15
N ALA A 261 -4.36 3.00 -19.33
CA ALA A 261 -4.75 3.90 -20.41
C ALA A 261 -6.22 3.70 -20.80
N ASP A 262 -6.63 2.45 -21.00
CA ASP A 262 -8.01 2.11 -21.36
C ASP A 262 -9.00 2.51 -20.26
N LEU A 263 -8.64 2.35 -19.00
CA LEU A 263 -9.46 2.75 -17.86
C LEU A 263 -9.60 4.27 -17.74
N MET A 264 -8.52 5.02 -17.96
CA MET A 264 -8.57 6.49 -18.00
C MET A 264 -9.53 6.97 -19.10
N HIS A 265 -9.50 6.33 -20.27
CA HIS A 265 -10.45 6.63 -21.35
C HIS A 265 -11.88 6.21 -21.04
N ARG A 266 -12.07 5.01 -20.45
CA ARG A 266 -13.39 4.46 -20.13
C ARG A 266 -14.12 5.28 -19.07
N PHE A 267 -13.40 5.75 -18.05
CA PHE A 267 -13.97 6.47 -16.91
C PHE A 267 -13.79 7.99 -16.98
N ASP A 268 -13.09 8.50 -18.01
CA ASP A 268 -12.79 9.93 -18.18
C ASP A 268 -12.20 10.57 -16.91
N THR A 269 -11.18 9.92 -16.36
CA THR A 269 -10.61 10.29 -15.06
C THR A 269 -9.14 9.89 -14.94
N ASP A 270 -8.43 10.51 -13.99
CA ASP A 270 -7.06 10.11 -13.66
C ASP A 270 -7.06 8.82 -12.82
N VAL A 271 -6.06 7.99 -13.05
CA VAL A 271 -5.88 6.70 -12.37
C VAL A 271 -4.68 6.75 -11.42
N VAL A 272 -4.84 6.13 -10.25
CA VAL A 272 -3.75 5.76 -9.35
C VAL A 272 -3.47 4.27 -9.50
N MET A 273 -2.21 3.90 -9.67
CA MET A 273 -1.76 2.50 -9.63
C MET A 273 -1.15 2.17 -8.27
N ILE A 274 -1.56 1.06 -7.65
CA ILE A 274 -1.00 0.55 -6.39
C ILE A 274 -0.43 -0.84 -6.63
N GLY A 275 0.83 -1.07 -6.27
CA GLY A 275 1.45 -2.38 -6.41
C GLY A 275 2.86 -2.47 -5.81
N ASP A 276 3.38 -3.69 -5.68
CA ASP A 276 4.71 -3.95 -5.12
C ASP A 276 5.81 -4.11 -6.19
N GLY A 277 5.45 -4.23 -7.46
CA GLY A 277 6.33 -4.58 -8.56
C GLY A 277 6.76 -3.41 -9.45
N MET A 278 7.83 -3.64 -10.23
CA MET A 278 8.27 -2.67 -11.24
C MET A 278 7.29 -2.58 -12.43
N THR A 279 6.50 -3.61 -12.68
CA THR A 279 5.44 -3.58 -13.70
C THR A 279 4.31 -2.63 -13.30
N ASP A 280 4.02 -2.50 -12.00
CA ASP A 280 3.07 -1.52 -11.46
C ASP A 280 3.62 -0.10 -11.55
N CYS A 281 4.89 0.07 -11.15
CA CYS A 281 5.59 1.35 -11.27
C CYS A 281 5.63 1.83 -12.72
N SER A 282 5.85 0.92 -13.67
CA SER A 282 5.94 1.24 -15.10
C SER A 282 4.59 1.58 -15.72
N ALA A 283 3.48 1.36 -15.02
CA ALA A 283 2.15 1.84 -15.43
C ALA A 283 1.94 3.33 -15.12
N CYS A 284 2.93 4.03 -14.55
CA CYS A 284 2.94 5.46 -14.29
C CYS A 284 4.15 6.12 -14.99
N PRO A 285 3.97 6.73 -16.19
CA PRO A 285 2.72 6.95 -16.93
C PRO A 285 2.16 5.67 -17.60
N PRO A 286 0.86 5.60 -17.96
CA PRO A 286 -0.11 6.70 -18.02
C PRO A 286 -0.83 7.01 -16.71
N ALA A 287 -0.76 6.15 -15.69
CA ALA A 287 -1.28 6.48 -14.37
C ALA A 287 -0.72 7.83 -13.92
N ARG A 288 -1.55 8.60 -13.22
CA ARG A 288 -1.14 9.90 -12.70
C ARG A 288 -0.23 9.76 -11.50
N PHE A 289 -0.52 8.78 -10.66
CA PHE A 289 0.27 8.47 -9.47
C PHE A 289 0.51 6.98 -9.38
N PHE A 290 1.67 6.63 -8.86
CA PHE A 290 2.01 5.28 -8.44
C PHE A 290 2.28 5.27 -6.93
N VAL A 291 1.55 4.41 -6.22
CA VAL A 291 1.75 4.14 -4.79
C VAL A 291 2.39 2.76 -4.64
N GLY A 292 3.66 2.74 -4.23
CA GLY A 292 4.39 1.52 -3.99
C GLY A 292 3.93 0.85 -2.70
N PHE A 293 3.69 -0.46 -2.76
CA PHE A 293 3.31 -1.25 -1.60
C PHE A 293 4.41 -2.26 -1.26
N GLY A 294 4.82 -2.29 0.01
CA GLY A 294 5.87 -3.20 0.51
C GLY A 294 5.45 -4.05 1.69
N GLY A 295 4.14 -4.19 1.95
CA GLY A 295 3.65 -4.86 3.16
C GLY A 295 3.87 -6.36 3.17
N ASN A 296 3.86 -7.01 1.99
CA ASN A 296 4.10 -8.44 1.84
C ASN A 296 5.52 -8.72 1.33
N VAL A 297 5.91 -8.03 0.26
CA VAL A 297 7.25 -8.13 -0.34
C VAL A 297 7.80 -6.73 -0.54
N GLU A 298 8.91 -6.40 0.13
CA GLU A 298 9.58 -5.12 -0.08
C GLU A 298 10.62 -5.26 -1.20
N ARG A 299 10.40 -4.52 -2.30
CA ARG A 299 11.33 -4.49 -3.44
C ARG A 299 12.12 -3.17 -3.41
N PRO A 300 13.46 -3.21 -3.27
CA PRO A 300 14.28 -1.98 -3.20
C PRO A 300 14.11 -1.07 -4.42
N ALA A 301 13.95 -1.63 -5.61
CA ALA A 301 13.73 -0.86 -6.84
C ALA A 301 12.43 -0.05 -6.80
N VAL A 302 11.35 -0.63 -6.26
CA VAL A 302 10.05 0.06 -6.13
C VAL A 302 10.10 1.10 -5.03
N ARG A 303 10.72 0.79 -3.88
CA ARG A 303 10.94 1.75 -2.80
C ARG A 303 11.70 3.00 -3.27
N ALA A 304 12.66 2.83 -4.18
CA ALA A 304 13.44 3.92 -4.73
C ALA A 304 12.71 4.70 -5.85
N ALA A 305 11.67 4.13 -6.45
CA ALA A 305 11.01 4.67 -7.64
C ALA A 305 9.84 5.62 -7.35
N THR A 306 9.33 5.66 -6.11
CA THR A 306 8.19 6.51 -5.74
C THR A 306 8.38 7.18 -4.39
N GLU A 307 7.84 8.40 -4.25
CA GLU A 307 7.74 9.11 -2.98
C GLU A 307 6.56 8.60 -2.14
N TYR A 308 5.59 7.92 -2.76
CA TYR A 308 4.43 7.32 -2.11
C TYR A 308 4.66 5.83 -1.87
N PHE A 309 5.40 5.48 -0.83
CA PHE A 309 5.67 4.08 -0.49
C PHE A 309 5.17 3.73 0.91
N TYR A 310 4.38 2.66 1.01
CA TYR A 310 3.72 2.23 2.24
C TYR A 310 3.82 0.72 2.45
N THR A 311 3.78 0.30 3.71
CA THR A 311 3.82 -1.14 4.09
C THR A 311 2.50 -1.61 4.71
N LYS A 312 1.52 -0.71 4.87
CA LYS A 312 0.18 -1.03 5.38
C LYS A 312 -0.88 -0.36 4.52
N MET A 313 -1.96 -1.08 4.23
CA MET A 313 -3.09 -0.54 3.47
C MET A 313 -3.79 0.60 4.22
N ASP A 314 -3.77 0.58 5.55
CA ASP A 314 -4.35 1.66 6.37
C ASP A 314 -3.58 2.97 6.19
N ASP A 315 -2.25 2.93 6.04
CA ASP A 315 -1.45 4.14 5.79
C ASP A 315 -1.73 4.73 4.39
N ILE A 316 -2.08 3.89 3.41
CA ILE A 316 -2.57 4.33 2.10
C ILE A 316 -3.96 4.97 2.23
N ALA A 317 -4.83 4.41 3.07
CA ALA A 317 -6.12 5.02 3.35
C ALA A 317 -5.97 6.41 3.99
N ASP A 318 -5.03 6.57 4.92
CA ASP A 318 -4.69 7.85 5.55
C ASP A 318 -4.14 8.86 4.53
N LEU A 319 -3.30 8.42 3.59
CA LEU A 319 -2.88 9.24 2.45
C LEU A 319 -4.11 9.73 1.66
N PHE A 320 -5.01 8.82 1.30
CA PHE A 320 -6.18 9.16 0.49
C PHE A 320 -7.15 10.09 1.21
N GLU A 321 -7.28 10.01 2.53
CA GLU A 321 -7.98 11.02 3.33
C GLU A 321 -7.27 12.38 3.27
N HIS A 322 -5.94 12.38 3.44
CA HIS A 322 -5.15 13.60 3.46
C HIS A 322 -5.20 14.36 2.13
N VAL A 323 -5.16 13.64 1.00
CA VAL A 323 -5.24 14.24 -0.35
C VAL A 323 -6.69 14.48 -0.81
N GLY A 324 -7.70 14.15 0.02
CA GLY A 324 -9.11 14.40 -0.26
C GLY A 324 -9.78 13.41 -1.21
N LEU A 325 -9.13 12.29 -1.54
CA LEU A 325 -9.70 11.21 -2.35
C LEU A 325 -10.74 10.40 -1.58
N LEU A 326 -10.50 10.18 -0.27
CA LEU A 326 -11.47 9.60 0.65
C LEU A 326 -12.06 10.67 1.55
N LYS A 327 -13.39 10.72 1.63
CA LYS A 327 -14.10 11.51 2.63
C LYS A 327 -14.26 10.69 3.91
N THR A 328 -14.11 11.37 5.04
CA THR A 328 -14.34 10.83 6.39
C THR A 328 -15.82 10.66 6.69
#